data_AF-A0A955KFH2-F1
#
_entry.id   AF-A0A955KFH2-F1
#
_cell.length_a   1.000
_cell.length_b   1.000
_cell.length_c   1.000
_cell.angle_alpha   90.00
_cell.angle_beta   90.00
_cell.angle_gamma   90.00
#
_symmetry.space_group_name_H-M   'P 1'
#
loop_
_entity.id
_entity.type
_entity.pdbx_description
1 polymer ?
#
loop_
_entity_poly.entity_id
_entity_poly.type
_entity_poly.pdbx_seq_one_letter_code
_entity_poly.pdbx_strand_id
1 'polypeptide(L)' 'ESTHRIMKALSALAELHPQAKVFIARELTKIHEELLVGTPAELIEIFESKPVKQKGEFVVLVDTSETE' A
#
# COMPACT_ATOMS: atom_id res chain seq x y z
N GLU A 1 6.08 16.08 4.97
CA GLU A 1 7.07 15.18 4.34
C GLU A 1 6.77 13.67 4.39
N SER A 2 5.94 13.11 5.28
CA SER A 2 5.72 11.65 5.34
C SER A 2 4.59 11.08 4.45
N THR A 3 3.67 11.91 3.97
CA THR A 3 2.44 11.46 3.30
C THR A 3 2.66 10.83 1.92
N HIS A 4 3.76 11.17 1.24
CA HIS A 4 4.06 10.62 -0.08
C HIS A 4 4.90 9.35 -0.05
N ARG A 5 5.35 8.90 1.14
CA ARG A 5 6.23 7.73 1.26
C ARG A 5 5.53 6.44 0.83
N ILE A 6 4.24 6.28 1.13
CA ILE A 6 3.48 5.09 0.73
C ILE A 6 3.34 5.00 -0.80
N MET A 7 3.04 6.12 -1.47
CA MET A 7 2.95 6.16 -2.93
C MET A 7 4.28 5.81 -3.59
N LYS A 8 5.39 6.41 -3.12
CA LYS A 8 6.72 6.11 -3.65
C LYS A 8 7.10 4.64 -3.46
N ALA A 9 6.77 4.05 -2.30
CA ALA A 9 7.02 2.64 -2.03
C ALA A 9 6.20 1.73 -2.96
N LEU A 10 4.91 2.04 -3.15
CA LEU A 10 4.05 1.27 -4.06
C LEU A 10 4.47 1.41 -5.52
N SER A 11 4.88 2.59 -5.98
CA SER A 11 5.42 2.77 -7.33
C SER A 11 6.67 1.93 -7.55
N ALA A 12 7.60 1.92 -6.58
CA ALA A 12 8.79 1.07 -6.67
C ALA A 12 8.43 -0.43 -6.67
N LEU A 13 7.44 -0.85 -5.86
CA LEU A 13 6.95 -2.22 -5.87
C LEU A 13 6.25 -2.59 -7.20
N ALA A 14 5.51 -1.67 -7.80
CA ALA A 14 4.88 -1.89 -9.10
C ALA A 14 5.92 -2.11 -10.21
N GLU A 15 7.08 -1.45 -10.13
CA GLU A 15 8.19 -1.63 -11.08
C GLU A 15 8.96 -2.94 -10.84
N LEU A 16 9.27 -3.27 -9.58
CA LEU A 16 10.13 -4.41 -9.24
C LEU A 16 9.38 -5.74 -9.13
N HIS A 17 8.17 -5.71 -8.56
CA HIS A 17 7.33 -6.87 -8.31
C HIS A 17 5.85 -6.57 -8.62
N PRO A 18 5.49 -6.36 -9.89
CA PRO A 18 4.15 -5.93 -10.30
C PRO A 18 3.03 -6.87 -9.85
N GLN A 19 3.34 -8.16 -9.71
CA GLN A 19 2.39 -9.20 -9.30
C GLN A 19 2.48 -9.55 -7.81
N ALA A 20 3.33 -8.86 -7.03
CA ALA A 20 3.41 -9.10 -5.60
C ALA A 20 2.06 -8.84 -4.94
N LYS A 21 1.71 -9.72 -3.99
CA LYS A 21 0.55 -9.48 -3.15
C LYS A 21 0.96 -8.59 -1.99
N VAL A 22 0.39 -7.41 -1.93
CA VAL A 22 0.69 -6.41 -0.91
C VAL A 22 -0.49 -6.31 0.06
N PHE A 23 -0.19 -6.36 1.34
CA PHE A 23 -1.12 -6.08 2.41
C PHE A 23 -0.71 -4.77 3.11
N ILE A 24 -1.64 -3.85 3.26
CA ILE A 24 -1.44 -2.58 3.95
C ILE A 24 -2.44 -2.49 5.09
N ALA A 25 -1.93 -2.31 6.30
CA ALA A 25 -2.72 -1.82 7.42
C ALA A 25 -2.41 -0.35 7.66
N ARG A 26 -3.45 0.47 7.76
CA ARG A 26 -3.37 1.90 7.98
C ARG A 26 -4.07 2.25 9.30
N GLU A 27 -3.42 3.08 10.11
CA GLU A 27 -3.96 3.60 11.38
C GLU A 27 -4.42 2.48 12.34
N LEU A 28 -3.61 1.41 12.48
CA LEU A 28 -3.88 0.29 13.38
C LEU A 28 -4.23 0.79 14.79
N THR A 29 -5.21 0.15 15.42
CA THR A 29 -5.78 0.46 16.75
C THR A 29 -6.59 1.75 16.85
N LYS A 30 -6.74 2.52 15.77
CA LYS A 30 -7.51 3.77 15.75
C LYS A 30 -8.92 3.56 15.16
N ILE A 31 -9.82 4.51 15.40
CA ILE A 31 -11.22 4.46 14.92
C ILE A 31 -11.32 4.34 13.38
N HIS A 32 -10.32 4.88 12.67
CA HIS A 32 -10.25 4.86 11.21
C HIS A 32 -9.23 3.84 10.68
N GLU A 33 -9.03 2.73 11.40
CA GLU A 33 -8.23 1.61 10.93
C GLU A 33 -8.74 1.11 9.58
N GLU A 34 -7.80 0.78 8.68
CA GLU A 34 -8.11 0.33 7.34
C GLU A 34 -7.12 -0.74 6.90
N LEU A 35 -7.64 -1.87 6.41
CA LEU A 35 -6.85 -2.99 5.88
C LEU A 35 -7.13 -3.11 4.38
N LEU A 36 -6.07 -3.05 3.57
CA LEU A 36 -6.13 -3.14 2.11
C LEU A 36 -5.24 -4.29 1.64
N VAL A 37 -5.72 -5.03 0.64
CA VAL A 37 -4.95 -6.10 -0.01
C VAL A 37 -5.13 -5.99 -1.50
N GLY A 38 -4.03 -6.12 -2.23
CA GLY A 38 -4.04 -6.11 -3.69
C GLY A 38 -2.63 -6.10 -4.25
N THR A 39 -2.54 -5.95 -5.56
CA THR A 39 -1.29 -5.66 -6.26
C THR A 39 -0.86 -4.20 -5.99
N PRO A 40 0.42 -3.85 -6.21
CA PRO A 40 0.87 -2.47 -6.10
C PRO A 40 0.03 -1.49 -6.93
N ALA A 41 -0.38 -1.89 -8.13
CA ALA A 41 -1.18 -1.04 -9.04
C ALA A 41 -2.58 -0.76 -8.48
N GLU A 42 -3.31 -1.79 -8.03
CA GLU A 42 -4.64 -1.62 -7.43
C GLU A 42 -4.60 -0.74 -6.19
N LEU A 43 -3.55 -0.89 -5.36
CA LEU A 43 -3.38 -0.08 -4.16
C LEU A 43 -3.07 1.39 -4.49
N ILE A 44 -2.27 1.66 -5.53
CA ILE A 44 -2.02 3.01 -6.04
C ILE A 44 -3.34 3.68 -6.43
N GLU A 45 -4.19 3.00 -7.21
CA GLU A 45 -5.50 3.54 -7.63
C GLU A 45 -6.41 3.88 -6.43
N ILE A 46 -6.41 3.04 -5.39
CA ILE A 46 -7.16 3.30 -4.16
C ILE A 46 -6.66 4.56 -3.47
N PHE A 47 -5.35 4.78 -3.40
CA PHE A 47 -4.77 5.96 -2.77
C PHE A 47 -4.90 7.23 -3.60
N GLU A 48 -4.90 7.13 -4.94
CA GLU A 48 -5.12 8.26 -5.84
C GLU A 48 -6.57 8.71 -5.85
N SER A 49 -7.53 7.76 -5.87
CA SER A 49 -8.96 8.06 -5.80
C SER A 49 -9.38 8.70 -4.47
N LYS A 50 -8.62 8.47 -3.39
CA LYS A 50 -8.87 9.05 -2.06
C LYS A 50 -7.57 9.54 -1.41
N PRO A 51 -7.08 10.74 -1.76
CA PRO A 51 -5.79 11.26 -1.27
C PRO A 51 -5.67 11.37 0.25
N VAL A 52 -6.80 11.51 0.97
CA VAL A 52 -6.81 11.49 2.45
C VAL A 52 -6.24 10.19 3.02
N LYS A 53 -6.37 9.07 2.28
CA LYS A 53 -5.86 7.76 2.68
C LYS A 53 -4.34 7.65 2.62
N GLN A 54 -3.66 8.57 1.95
CA GLN A 54 -2.19 8.62 1.92
C GLN A 54 -1.60 9.19 3.23
N LYS A 55 -2.45 9.68 4.13
CA LYS A 55 -2.04 10.20 5.44
C LYS A 55 -2.21 9.14 6.51
N GLY A 56 -1.24 9.12 7.42
CA GLY A 56 -1.28 8.29 8.61
C GLY A 56 -0.06 7.40 8.77
N GLU A 57 -0.21 6.44 9.67
CA GLU A 57 0.75 5.37 9.92
C GLU A 57 0.37 4.14 9.10
N PHE A 58 1.37 3.48 8.53
CA PHE A 58 1.19 2.33 7.66
C PHE A 58 2.09 1.19 8.11
N VAL A 59 1.54 -0.03 8.09
CA VAL A 59 2.29 -1.28 8.09
C VAL A 59 2.08 -1.92 6.73
N VAL A 60 3.17 -2.26 6.06
CA VAL A 60 3.14 -2.85 4.73
C VAL A 60 3.81 -4.22 4.80
N LEU A 61 3.08 -5.24 4.37
CA LEU A 61 3.55 -6.61 4.19
C LEU A 61 3.55 -6.88 2.69
N VAL A 62 4.68 -7.36 2.17
CA VAL A 62 4.85 -7.67 0.76
C VAL A 62 5.17 -9.15 0.64
N ASP A 63 4.31 -9.86 -0.06
CA ASP A 63 4.55 -11.23 -0.47
C ASP A 63 5.20 -11.22 -1.86
N THR A 64 6.49 -11.51 -1.89
CA THR A 64 7.30 -11.62 -3.12
C THR A 64 7.52 -13.07 -3.52
N SER A 65 6.80 -14.04 -2.94
CA SER A 65 6.89 -15.42 -3.36
C SER A 65 6.48 -15.49 -4.84
N GLU A 66 7.48 -15.68 -5.70
CA GLU A 66 7.26 -16.07 -7.08
C GLU A 66 6.46 -17.37 -7.02
N THR A 67 5.23 -17.34 -7.54
CA THR A 67 4.48 -18.57 -7.73
C THR A 67 5.26 -19.36 -8.78
N GLU A 68 6.07 -20.33 -8.34
CA GLU A 68 6.70 -21.34 -9.18
C GLU A 68 5.66 -22.11 -10.02
#